data_AF-A0A2N4YQD8-F1
#
_entry.id   AF-A0A2N4YQD8-F1
#
_cell.length_a   1.000
_cell.length_b   1.000
_cell.length_c   1.000
_cell.angle_alpha   90.00
_cell.angle_beta   90.00
_cell.angle_gamma   90.00
#
_symmetry.space_group_name_H-M   'P 1'
#
loop_
_entity.id
_entity.type
_entity.pdbx_description
1 polymer ?
#
loop_
_entity_poly.entity_id
_entity_poly.type
_entity_poly.pdbx_seq_one_letter_code
_entity_poly.pdbx_strand_id
1 'polypeptide(L)'
;MAKVNFFDTRIVKKFSDYTSTISTIFSLLLIFVDIPTENKITLGIIFLFTLSLLYFGIWLKSNNLTEVNLDVEGSIVTVKAGDLFLQDGFKVIAFNEYFDT
;
A
#
# COMPACT_ATOMS: atom_id res chain seq x y z
N MET A 1 14.71 -9.89 1.78
CA MET A 1 13.59 -9.09 2.34
C MET A 1 12.56 -10.03 2.90
N ALA A 2 12.05 -9.78 4.11
CA ALA A 2 10.94 -10.55 4.66
C ALA A 2 9.67 -10.26 3.84
N LYS A 3 8.98 -11.30 3.37
CA LYS A 3 7.69 -11.14 2.71
C LYS A 3 6.69 -10.58 3.72
N VAL A 4 5.90 -9.58 3.33
CA VAL A 4 4.85 -9.01 4.17
C VAL A 4 3.75 -10.05 4.33
N ASN A 5 3.37 -10.33 5.58
CA ASN A 5 2.30 -11.27 5.86
C ASN A 5 1.00 -10.80 5.18
N PHE A 6 0.21 -11.75 4.70
CA PHE A 6 -1.06 -11.44 4.04
C PHE A 6 -1.99 -10.64 4.96
N PHE A 7 -1.95 -10.88 6.28
CA PHE A 7 -2.76 -10.17 7.29
C PHE A 7 -1.97 -9.10 8.07
N ASP A 8 -0.96 -8.49 7.44
CA ASP A 8 -0.25 -7.37 8.05
C ASP A 8 -1.22 -6.22 8.37
N THR A 9 -1.16 -5.71 9.60
CA THR A 9 -2.08 -4.67 10.09
C THR A 9 -2.04 -3.40 9.26
N ARG A 10 -0.90 -3.08 8.63
CA ARG A 10 -0.77 -1.92 7.73
C ARG A 10 -1.53 -2.13 6.43
N ILE A 11 -1.56 -3.36 5.91
CA ILE A 11 -2.30 -3.72 4.70
C ILE A 11 -3.80 -3.68 5.00
N VAL A 12 -4.22 -4.32 6.09
CA VAL A 12 -5.62 -4.33 6.53
C VAL A 12 -6.13 -2.91 6.78
N LYS A 13 -5.33 -2.07 7.44
CA LYS A 13 -5.68 -0.66 7.67
C LYS A 13 -5.87 0.11 6.35
N LYS A 14 -4.89 0.04 5.43
CA LYS A 14 -5.01 0.69 4.11
C LYS A 14 -6.25 0.21 3.36
N PHE A 15 -6.50 -1.09 3.35
CA PHE A 15 -7.69 -1.67 2.72
C PHE A 15 -8.98 -1.16 3.36
N SER A 16 -9.03 -1.07 4.69
CA SER A 16 -10.15 -0.51 5.45
C SER A 16 -10.42 0.96 5.08
N ASP A 17 -9.37 1.78 4.95
CA ASP A 17 -9.50 3.19 4.57
C ASP A 17 -10.13 3.36 3.17
N TYR A 18 -9.67 2.57 2.18
CA TYR A 18 -10.28 2.55 0.85
C TYR A 18 -11.72 2.05 0.88
N THR A 19 -11.98 0.94 1.58
CA THR A 19 -13.31 0.33 1.64
C THR A 19 -14.31 1.23 2.34
N SER A 20 -13.88 1.95 3.38
CA SER A 20 -14.70 2.95 4.08
C SER A 20 -15.13 4.06 3.12
N THR A 21 -14.18 4.65 2.41
CA THR A 21 -14.44 5.72 1.43
C THR A 21 -15.40 5.25 0.34
N ILE A 22 -15.14 4.06 -0.24
CA ILE A 22 -16.01 3.46 -1.25
C ILE A 22 -17.42 3.23 -0.70
N SER A 23 -17.53 2.63 0.49
CA SER A 23 -18.82 2.32 1.11
C SER A 23 -19.63 3.60 1.38
N THR A 24 -19.00 4.66 1.88
CA THR A 24 -19.68 5.95 2.09
C THR A 24 -20.24 6.52 0.79
N ILE A 25 -19.46 6.49 -0.31
CA ILE A 25 -19.91 6.96 -1.62
C ILE A 25 -21.08 6.12 -2.12
N PHE A 26 -20.97 4.80 -2.05
CA PHE A 26 -22.07 3.90 -2.47
C PHE A 26 -23.32 4.10 -1.61
N SER A 27 -23.19 4.24 -0.30
CA SER A 27 -24.33 4.52 0.58
C SER A 27 -25.06 5.81 0.20
N LEU A 28 -24.33 6.86 -0.21
CA LEU A 28 -24.94 8.11 -0.67
C LEU A 28 -25.64 7.96 -2.03
N LEU A 29 -25.02 7.26 -2.97
CA LEU A 29 -25.57 7.08 -4.33
C LEU A 29 -26.82 6.18 -4.34
N LEU A 30 -26.81 5.10 -3.55
CA LEU A 30 -27.91 4.14 -3.50
C LEU A 30 -29.17 4.69 -2.83
N ILE A 31 -29.12 5.86 -2.18
CA ILE A 31 -30.32 6.57 -1.70
C ILE A 31 -31.15 7.08 -2.88
N PHE A 32 -30.50 7.45 -3.99
CA PHE A 32 -31.16 8.03 -5.17
C PHE A 32 -31.39 7.01 -6.29
N VAL A 33 -30.72 5.86 -6.22
CA VAL A 33 -30.69 4.86 -7.30
C VAL A 33 -31.13 3.50 -6.76
N ASP A 34 -32.29 3.03 -7.24
CA ASP A 34 -32.76 1.68 -6.97
C ASP A 34 -32.08 0.65 -7.87
N ILE A 35 -31.69 -0.48 -7.28
CA ILE A 35 -31.12 -1.61 -8.00
C ILE A 35 -32.21 -2.67 -8.23
N PRO A 36 -32.50 -3.08 -9.48
CA PRO A 36 -33.47 -4.13 -9.75
C PRO A 36 -33.03 -5.47 -9.14
N THR A 37 -33.98 -6.20 -8.56
CA THR A 37 -33.72 -7.40 -7.74
C THR A 37 -32.96 -8.49 -8.48
N GLU A 38 -33.22 -8.64 -9.78
CA GLU A 38 -32.55 -9.61 -10.67
C GLU A 38 -31.03 -9.39 -10.79
N ASN A 39 -30.58 -8.13 -10.71
CA ASN A 39 -29.16 -7.78 -10.88
C ASN A 39 -28.43 -7.62 -9.53
N LYS A 40 -29.15 -7.60 -8.41
CA LYS A 40 -28.61 -7.28 -7.09
C LYS A 40 -27.52 -8.25 -6.65
N ILE A 41 -27.73 -9.55 -6.86
CA ILE A 41 -26.75 -10.59 -6.53
C ILE A 41 -25.53 -10.48 -7.43
N THR A 42 -25.73 -10.33 -8.74
CA THR A 42 -24.65 -10.20 -9.72
C THR A 42 -23.76 -9.02 -9.41
N LEU A 43 -24.34 -7.84 -9.11
CA LEU A 43 -23.60 -6.64 -8.71
C LEU A 43 -22.86 -6.83 -7.38
N GLY A 44 -23.48 -7.51 -6.41
CA GLY A 44 -22.82 -7.85 -5.15
C GLY A 44 -21.59 -8.75 -5.32
N ILE A 45 -21.67 -9.77 -6.19
CA ILE A 45 -20.55 -10.65 -6.51
C ILE A 45 -19.42 -9.86 -7.20
N ILE A 46 -19.77 -9.03 -8.18
CA ILE A 46 -18.80 -8.16 -8.88
C ILE A 46 -18.10 -7.25 -7.86
N PHE A 47 -18.86 -6.62 -6.97
CA PHE A 47 -18.31 -5.74 -5.93
C PHE A 47 -17.33 -6.47 -5.00
N LEU A 48 -17.69 -7.67 -4.53
CA LEU A 48 -16.83 -8.48 -3.66
C LEU A 48 -15.55 -8.94 -4.38
N PHE A 49 -15.66 -9.27 -5.67
CA PHE A 49 -14.51 -9.58 -6.51
C PHE A 49 -13.59 -8.37 -6.69
N THR A 50 -14.15 -7.17 -6.94
CA THR A 50 -13.38 -5.92 -7.02
C THR A 50 -12.65 -5.62 -5.71
N LEU A 51 -13.30 -5.78 -4.57
CA LEU A 51 -12.66 -5.61 -3.26
C LEU A 51 -11.51 -6.60 -3.05
N SER A 52 -11.69 -7.86 -3.47
CA SER A 52 -10.66 -8.89 -3.38
C SER A 52 -9.44 -8.50 -4.23
N LEU A 53 -9.64 -8.07 -5.47
CA LEU A 53 -8.55 -7.58 -6.33
C LEU A 53 -7.84 -6.36 -5.73
N LEU A 54 -8.58 -5.43 -5.15
CA LEU A 54 -8.01 -4.26 -4.47
C LEU A 54 -7.09 -4.69 -3.32
N TYR A 55 -7.52 -5.66 -2.50
CA TYR A 55 -6.69 -6.20 -1.43
C TYR A 55 -5.40 -6.83 -1.96
N PHE A 56 -5.51 -7.69 -2.98
CA PHE A 56 -4.34 -8.32 -3.61
C PHE A 56 -3.37 -7.27 -4.19
N GLY A 57 -3.89 -6.22 -4.82
CA GLY A 57 -3.07 -5.11 -5.33
C GLY A 57 -2.27 -4.40 -4.25
N ILE A 58 -2.90 -4.10 -3.09
CA ILE A 58 -2.22 -3.47 -1.94
C ILE A 58 -1.13 -4.41 -1.39
N TRP A 59 -1.43 -5.70 -1.27
CA TRP A 59 -0.48 -6.69 -0.75
C TRP A 59 0.73 -6.87 -1.67
N LEU A 60 0.50 -7.00 -2.98
CA LEU A 60 1.57 -7.10 -3.98
C LEU A 60 2.46 -5.84 -3.98
N LYS A 61 1.85 -4.65 -3.95
CA LYS A 61 2.61 -3.38 -3.87
C LYS A 61 3.46 -3.32 -2.59
N SER A 62 2.92 -3.77 -1.47
CA SER A 62 3.64 -3.76 -0.18
C SER A 62 4.81 -4.74 -0.15
N ASN A 63 4.69 -5.88 -0.83
CA ASN A 63 5.78 -6.85 -0.96
C ASN A 63 6.91 -6.40 -1.88
N ASN A 64 6.61 -5.55 -2.86
CA ASN A 64 7.58 -5.06 -3.84
C ASN A 64 8.12 -3.65 -3.51
N LEU A 65 7.80 -3.13 -2.33
CA LEU A 65 8.23 -1.79 -1.92
C LEU A 65 9.73 -1.79 -1.61
N THR A 66 10.52 -1.16 -2.48
CA THR A 66 11.98 -1.04 -2.32
C THR A 66 12.42 0.33 -1.83
N GLU A 67 11.54 1.32 -1.87
CA GLU A 67 11.83 2.72 -1.61
C GLU A 67 10.67 3.39 -0.85
N VAL A 68 11.01 4.20 0.15
CA VAL A 68 10.07 5.01 0.94
C VAL A 68 10.62 6.41 1.07
N ASN A 69 9.81 7.41 0.75
CA ASN A 69 10.12 8.82 0.99
C ASN A 69 9.46 9.28 2.29
N LEU A 70 10.25 9.92 3.14
CA LEU A 70 9.85 10.47 4.43
C LEU A 70 10.11 11.97 4.40
N ASP A 71 9.13 12.77 4.80
CA ASP A 71 9.33 14.21 5.01
C ASP A 71 9.79 14.42 6.45
N VAL A 72 10.98 15.00 6.61
CA VAL A 72 11.57 15.39 7.89
C VAL A 72 11.85 16.88 7.83
N GLU A 73 10.99 17.66 8.48
CA GLU A 73 11.12 19.13 8.57
C GLU A 73 11.28 19.82 7.20
N GLY A 74 10.57 19.34 6.17
CA GLY A 74 10.62 19.87 4.82
C GLY A 74 11.76 19.30 3.96
N SER A 75 12.59 18.41 4.53
CA SER A 75 13.60 17.64 3.81
C SER A 75 13.08 16.26 3.47
N ILE A 76 13.14 15.89 2.19
CA ILE A 76 12.76 14.54 1.75
C ILE A 76 13.92 13.58 2.01
N VAL A 77 13.71 12.64 2.93
CA VAL A 77 14.62 11.55 3.25
C VAL A 77 14.11 10.27 2.60
N THR A 78 14.88 9.74 1.65
CA THR A 78 14.54 8.50 0.93
C THR A 78 15.25 7.30 1.56
N VAL A 79 14.48 6.34 2.06
CA VAL A 79 14.98 5.03 2.50
C VAL A 79 14.81 4.04 1.35
N LYS A 80 15.93 3.53 0.82
CA LYS A 80 15.94 2.64 -0.34
C LYS A 80 16.79 1.41 -0.08
N ALA A 81 16.28 0.25 -0.47
CA ALA A 81 17.05 -0.98 -0.52
C ALA A 81 17.68 -1.14 -1.91
N GLY A 82 19.01 -1.11 -1.98
CA GLY A 82 19.74 -1.23 -3.23
C GLY A 82 21.24 -1.03 -3.05
N ASP A 83 21.94 -0.85 -4.17
CA ASP A 83 23.38 -0.56 -4.19
C ASP A 83 23.62 0.94 -3.95
N LEU A 84 24.40 1.24 -2.90
CA LEU A 84 24.79 2.60 -2.53
C LEU A 84 25.65 3.26 -3.61
N PHE A 85 26.49 2.49 -4.31
CA PHE A 85 27.41 3.04 -5.31
C PHE A 85 26.69 3.50 -6.58
N LEU A 86 25.51 2.93 -6.85
CA LEU A 86 24.62 3.35 -7.95
C LEU A 86 23.78 4.58 -7.65
N GLN A 87 23.77 5.09 -6.41
CA GLN A 87 23.04 6.30 -6.07
C GLN A 87 23.86 7.56 -6.41
N ASP A 88 23.18 8.65 -6.76
CA ASP A 88 23.79 9.93 -7.08
C ASP A 88 24.15 10.73 -5.82
N GLY A 89 25.09 11.68 -5.95
CA GLY A 89 25.46 12.61 -4.87
C GLY A 89 26.56 12.11 -3.95
N PHE A 90 26.72 12.80 -2.80
CA PHE A 90 27.73 12.47 -1.80
C PHE A 90 27.36 11.18 -1.05
N LYS A 91 28.34 10.28 -0.91
CA LYS A 91 28.18 8.97 -0.29
C LYS A 91 28.93 8.97 1.04
N VAL A 92 28.19 8.73 2.11
CA VAL A 92 28.78 8.53 3.45
C VAL A 92 28.60 7.06 3.82
N ILE A 93 29.71 6.39 4.09
CA ILE A 93 29.74 5.01 4.55
C ILE A 93 30.22 5.05 5.99
N ALA A 94 29.46 4.45 6.91
CA ALA A 94 29.91 4.30 8.28
C ALA A 94 31.15 3.40 8.28
N PHE A 95 32.32 3.98 8.53
CA PHE A 95 33.57 3.23 8.69
C PHE A 95 33.59 2.65 10.10
N ASN A 96 33.73 1.33 10.21
CA ASN A 96 33.92 0.67 11.50
C ASN A 96 35.42 0.61 11.80
N GLU A 97 35.87 1.19 12.91
CA GLU A 97 37.31 1.34 13.23
C GLU A 97 38.05 0.02 13.53
N TYR A 98 37.36 -1.11 13.65
CA TYR A 98 37.94 -2.41 14.03
C TYR A 98 38.73 -3.14 12.93
N PHE A 99 39.17 -2.45 11.88
CA PHE A 99 39.89 -3.09 10.76
C PHE A 99 41.42 -3.13 10.91
N ASP A 100 41.96 -2.79 12.08
CA ASP A 100 43.42 -2.72 12.33
C ASP A 100 43.85 -3.44 13.63
N THR A 101 43.40 -4.67 13.85
CA THR A 101 43.94 -5.59 14.88
C THR A 101 44.27 -6.96 14.31
#